data_AF-A0A852BLP1-F1
#
_entry.id   AF-A0A852BLP1-F1
#
_cell.length_a   1.000
_cell.length_b   1.000
_cell.length_c   1.000
_cell.angle_alpha   90.00
_cell.angle_beta   90.00
_cell.angle_gamma   90.00
#
_symmetry.space_group_name_H-M   'P 1'
#
loop_
_entity.id
_entity.type
_entity.pdbx_description
1 polymer ?
#
loop_
_entity_poly.entity_id
_entity_poly.type
_entity_poly.pdbx_seq_one_letter_code
_entity_poly.pdbx_strand_id
1 'polypeptide(L)'
;VTNQILPVWTYSYLALLFPVFLLTDYVRYKPVLLLQGISLIATWLLLLFAQGVVAMQLVEFFYGMVTATEVAYYAYIYSVVSTQHYQRVTSYCRSVTLVAATVAAVLGQLLVSLAHVSYFYLNAITLASVSLAFLCALLLPMPQRSMFFHRKGVPEPLPGPGRGPAAGSAHRPSSCQEERSPDAAARGPSPPPQAGPHRPLLSVLLQLARDLRDCYGSRKLLCWSLWWALATAGFNQVVNYVQVLWDFRAPSHSSAVYNGAVEAIAT
;
A
#
# COMPACT_ATOMS: atom_id res chain seq x y z
N VAL A 1 22.63 9.71 20.52
CA VAL A 1 22.07 10.18 19.23
C VAL A 1 21.39 9.04 18.49
N THR A 2 22.09 8.23 17.68
CA THR A 2 21.49 7.16 16.83
C THR A 2 20.49 6.26 17.57
N ASN A 3 20.89 5.70 18.71
CA ASN A 3 20.06 4.80 19.54
C ASN A 3 18.84 5.48 20.19
N GLN A 4 18.66 6.80 20.05
CA GLN A 4 17.51 7.56 20.52
C GLN A 4 16.59 8.00 19.37
N ILE A 5 17.05 7.88 18.12
CA ILE A 5 16.37 8.38 16.91
C ILE A 5 15.77 7.20 16.14
N LEU A 6 16.60 6.28 15.60
CA LEU A 6 16.14 5.15 14.77
C LEU A 6 15.02 4.27 15.40
N PRO A 7 14.98 4.02 16.73
CA PRO A 7 13.88 3.25 17.31
C PRO A 7 12.51 3.94 17.17
N VAL A 8 12.46 5.27 17.06
CA VAL A 8 11.19 6.02 16.93
C VAL A 8 10.48 5.66 15.63
N TRP A 9 11.21 5.49 14.53
CA TRP A 9 10.63 5.00 13.26
C TRP A 9 10.01 3.62 13.46
N THR A 10 10.78 2.66 13.98
CA THR A 10 10.32 1.27 14.18
C THR A 10 9.07 1.20 15.06
N TYR A 11 9.05 1.90 16.21
CA TYR A 11 7.92 1.87 17.14
C TYR A 11 6.71 2.67 16.64
N SER A 12 6.92 3.82 15.98
CA SER A 12 5.82 4.60 15.41
C SER A 12 5.18 3.88 14.23
N TYR A 13 5.96 3.30 13.31
CA TYR A 13 5.47 2.45 12.22
C TYR A 13 4.60 1.29 12.75
N LEU A 14 5.09 0.55 13.75
CA LEU A 14 4.33 -0.54 14.38
C LEU A 14 3.00 -0.07 15.00
N ALA A 15 3.02 1.07 15.71
CA ALA A 15 1.83 1.64 16.33
C ALA A 15 0.84 2.23 15.31
N LEU A 16 1.34 2.80 14.20
CA LEU A 16 0.55 3.48 13.17
C LEU A 16 -0.04 2.51 12.15
N LEU A 17 0.52 1.32 11.95
CA LEU A 17 -0.03 0.29 11.06
C LEU A 17 -1.52 0.01 11.34
N PHE A 18 -1.91 -0.18 12.61
CA PHE A 18 -3.30 -0.46 12.98
C PHE A 18 -4.29 0.69 12.64
N PRO A 19 -4.11 1.94 13.11
CA PRO A 19 -5.02 3.03 12.77
C PRO A 19 -4.98 3.40 11.28
N VAL A 20 -3.82 3.33 10.61
CA VAL A 20 -3.71 3.64 9.17
C VAL A 20 -4.39 2.57 8.31
N PHE A 21 -4.30 1.29 8.67
CA PHE A 21 -5.05 0.22 8.02
C PHE A 21 -6.57 0.42 8.16
N LEU A 22 -7.05 0.63 9.40
CA LEU A 22 -8.47 0.92 9.66
C LEU A 22 -8.97 2.20 8.96
N LEU A 23 -8.14 3.22 8.87
CA LEU A 23 -8.43 4.45 8.11
C LEU A 23 -8.56 4.15 6.60
N THR A 24 -7.69 3.32 6.05
CA THR A 24 -7.69 2.92 4.64
C THR A 24 -8.99 2.21 4.25
N ASP A 25 -9.47 1.30 5.09
CA ASP A 25 -10.77 0.64 4.90
C ASP A 25 -11.95 1.61 5.03
N TYR A 26 -11.87 2.58 5.94
CA TYR A 26 -12.99 3.49 6.24
C TYR A 26 -13.16 4.63 5.23
N VAL A 27 -12.09 5.37 4.90
CA VAL A 27 -12.17 6.55 3.99
C VAL A 27 -11.66 6.29 2.57
N ARG A 28 -11.30 5.05 2.23
CA ARG A 28 -10.63 4.64 0.98
C ARG A 28 -9.23 5.26 0.85
N TYR A 29 -8.48 4.86 -0.18
CA TYR A 29 -7.07 5.24 -0.35
C TYR A 29 -6.77 6.75 -0.49
N LYS A 30 -7.68 7.63 -0.97
CA LYS A 30 -7.27 9.02 -1.29
C LYS A 30 -6.82 9.81 -0.05
N PRO A 31 -7.53 9.82 1.09
CA PRO A 31 -7.02 10.46 2.31
C PRO A 31 -5.74 9.81 2.86
N VAL A 32 -5.51 8.52 2.62
CA VAL A 32 -4.26 7.81 2.98
C VAL A 32 -3.09 8.34 2.17
N LEU A 33 -3.27 8.51 0.86
CA LEU A 33 -2.29 9.10 -0.06
C LEU A 33 -2.00 10.58 0.29
N LEU A 34 -3.01 11.33 0.74
CA LEU A 34 -2.82 12.70 1.23
C LEU A 34 -2.05 12.75 2.56
N LEU A 35 -2.37 11.85 3.50
CA LEU A 35 -1.63 11.71 4.77
C LEU A 35 -0.15 11.37 4.52
N GLN A 36 0.12 10.44 3.60
CA GLN A 36 1.47 10.07 3.18
C GLN A 36 2.25 11.27 2.61
N GLY A 37 1.64 12.04 1.70
CA GLY A 37 2.28 13.20 1.09
C GLY A 37 2.54 14.35 2.08
N ILE A 38 1.59 14.64 2.97
CA ILE A 38 1.77 15.63 4.05
C ILE A 38 2.91 15.20 4.99
N SER A 39 2.97 13.91 5.34
CA SER A 39 4.04 13.36 6.18
C SER A 39 5.42 13.49 5.51
N LEU A 40 5.56 13.14 4.22
CA LEU A 40 6.80 13.32 3.47
C LEU A 40 7.26 14.80 3.41
N ILE A 41 6.33 15.72 3.18
CA ILE A 41 6.62 17.17 3.18
C ILE A 41 7.11 17.62 4.57
N ALA A 42 6.45 17.18 5.64
CA ALA A 42 6.86 17.47 7.02
C ALA A 42 8.26 16.91 7.34
N THR A 43 8.55 15.66 6.94
CA THR A 43 9.87 15.03 7.13
C THR A 43 11.00 15.85 6.50
N TRP A 44 10.85 16.30 5.25
CA TRP A 44 11.90 17.06 4.55
C TRP A 44 11.98 18.54 4.97
N LEU A 45 10.86 19.16 5.37
CA LEU A 45 10.91 20.48 6.02
C LEU A 45 11.66 20.42 7.36
N LEU A 46 11.46 19.37 8.16
CA LEU A 46 12.20 19.16 9.41
C LEU A 46 13.69 18.92 9.17
N LEU A 47 14.09 18.12 8.16
CA LEU A 47 15.51 17.94 7.82
C LEU A 47 16.21 19.24 7.35
N LEU A 48 15.48 20.13 6.68
CA LEU A 48 16.05 21.39 6.17
C LEU A 48 16.17 22.49 7.24
N PHE A 49 15.21 22.57 8.16
CA PHE A 49 15.06 23.74 9.03
C PHE A 49 15.13 23.45 10.54
N ALA A 50 15.03 22.18 10.98
CA ALA A 50 15.06 21.81 12.38
C ALA A 50 16.36 21.08 12.76
N GLN A 51 16.80 21.27 14.01
CA GLN A 51 18.07 20.74 14.52
C GLN A 51 17.88 20.09 15.90
N GLY A 52 18.80 19.19 16.24
CA GLY A 52 18.80 18.48 17.53
C GLY A 52 17.96 17.18 17.55
N VAL A 53 18.09 16.42 18.64
CA VAL A 53 17.57 15.04 18.72
C VAL A 53 16.05 14.97 18.60
N VAL A 54 15.31 15.88 19.23
CA VAL A 54 13.83 15.89 19.19
C VAL A 54 13.31 16.15 17.78
N ALA A 55 13.94 17.04 17.01
CA ALA A 55 13.60 17.27 15.61
C ALA A 55 13.78 16.00 14.78
N MET A 56 14.88 15.28 14.98
CA MET A 56 15.13 14.01 14.28
C MET A 56 14.17 12.90 14.73
N GLN A 57 13.76 12.86 16.01
CA GLN A 57 12.70 11.94 16.45
C GLN A 57 11.35 12.23 15.78
N LEU A 58 11.03 13.50 15.49
CA LEU A 58 9.84 13.87 14.72
C LEU A 58 9.97 13.49 13.24
N VAL A 59 11.15 13.65 12.63
CA VAL A 59 11.47 13.15 11.27
C VAL A 59 11.17 11.65 11.19
N GLU A 60 11.71 10.85 12.11
CA GLU A 60 11.50 9.40 12.17
C GLU A 60 10.03 9.02 12.40
N PHE A 61 9.29 9.79 13.20
CA PHE A 61 7.85 9.58 13.41
C PHE A 61 7.03 9.84 12.14
N PHE A 62 7.27 10.96 11.44
CA PHE A 62 6.59 11.23 10.17
C PHE A 62 6.99 10.22 9.09
N TYR A 63 8.25 9.80 9.05
CA TYR A 63 8.70 8.74 8.13
C TYR A 63 8.07 7.37 8.47
N GLY A 64 7.86 7.06 9.75
CA GLY A 64 7.14 5.86 10.20
C GLY A 64 5.66 5.88 9.79
N MET A 65 5.04 7.07 9.77
CA MET A 65 3.70 7.27 9.20
C MET A 65 3.67 7.03 7.69
N VAL A 66 4.69 7.50 6.94
CA VAL A 66 4.83 7.21 5.50
C VAL A 66 4.90 5.69 5.27
N THR A 67 5.77 4.97 5.99
CA THR A 67 5.89 3.51 5.87
C THR A 67 4.57 2.80 6.19
N ALA A 68 3.82 3.24 7.21
CA ALA A 68 2.50 2.69 7.54
C ALA A 68 1.47 2.92 6.41
N THR A 69 1.44 4.12 5.83
CA THR A 69 0.54 4.45 4.71
C THR A 69 0.87 3.70 3.43
N GLU A 70 2.16 3.47 3.14
CA GLU A 70 2.59 2.73 1.95
C GLU A 70 2.13 1.26 1.99
N VAL A 71 2.29 0.58 3.14
CA VAL A 71 1.87 -0.82 3.30
C VAL A 71 0.35 -0.95 3.16
N ALA A 72 -0.42 -0.03 3.76
CA ALA A 72 -1.88 -0.01 3.62
C ALA A 72 -2.33 0.31 2.18
N TYR A 73 -1.61 1.19 1.48
CA TYR A 73 -1.87 1.52 0.09
C TYR A 73 -1.61 0.33 -0.86
N TYR A 74 -0.51 -0.43 -0.67
CA TYR A 74 -0.31 -1.67 -1.44
C TYR A 74 -1.40 -2.71 -1.16
N ALA A 75 -1.81 -2.89 0.10
CA ALA A 75 -2.92 -3.79 0.45
C ALA A 75 -4.22 -3.39 -0.27
N TYR A 76 -4.52 -2.09 -0.35
CA TYR A 76 -5.66 -1.55 -1.09
C TYR A 76 -5.55 -1.79 -2.61
N ILE A 77 -4.37 -1.63 -3.22
CA ILE A 77 -4.17 -1.93 -4.65
C ILE A 77 -4.53 -3.40 -4.92
N TYR A 78 -4.03 -4.34 -4.10
CA TYR A 78 -4.30 -5.76 -4.30
C TYR A 78 -5.76 -6.16 -4.03
N SER A 79 -6.51 -5.43 -3.17
CA SER A 79 -7.93 -5.73 -2.96
C SER A 79 -8.86 -5.21 -4.07
N VAL A 80 -8.41 -4.26 -4.89
CA VAL A 80 -9.18 -3.71 -6.02
C VAL A 80 -8.85 -4.38 -7.36
N VAL A 81 -7.61 -4.85 -7.55
CA VAL A 81 -7.17 -5.54 -8.77
C VAL A 81 -7.73 -6.98 -8.83
N SER A 82 -7.95 -7.54 -10.02
CA SER A 82 -8.33 -8.96 -10.16
C SER A 82 -7.11 -9.88 -10.10
N THR A 83 -7.27 -11.08 -9.53
CA THR A 83 -6.17 -12.05 -9.30
C THR A 83 -5.35 -12.38 -10.54
N GLN A 84 -5.98 -12.41 -11.73
CA GLN A 84 -5.32 -12.58 -13.03
C GLN A 84 -4.26 -11.51 -13.34
N HIS A 85 -4.40 -10.31 -12.77
CA HIS A 85 -3.52 -9.17 -12.99
C HIS A 85 -2.52 -8.93 -11.85
N TYR A 86 -2.61 -9.66 -10.73
CA TYR A 86 -1.74 -9.47 -9.56
C TYR A 86 -0.25 -9.47 -9.96
N GLN A 87 0.21 -10.49 -10.69
CA GLN A 87 1.63 -10.57 -11.10
C GLN A 87 2.07 -9.36 -11.94
N ARG A 88 1.21 -8.85 -12.83
CA ARG A 88 1.52 -7.67 -13.65
C ARG A 88 1.60 -6.41 -12.80
N VAL A 89 0.64 -6.20 -11.91
CA VAL A 89 0.62 -5.03 -11.02
C VAL A 89 1.77 -5.08 -10.00
N THR A 90 2.04 -6.23 -9.38
CA THR A 90 3.23 -6.41 -8.52
C THR A 90 4.52 -6.11 -9.28
N SER A 91 4.64 -6.60 -10.52
CA SER A 91 5.80 -6.34 -11.38
C SER A 91 5.97 -4.84 -11.63
N TYR A 92 4.93 -4.15 -12.14
CA TYR A 92 5.02 -2.71 -12.40
C TYR A 92 5.33 -1.90 -11.13
N CYS A 93 4.68 -2.17 -10.00
CA CYS A 93 4.99 -1.51 -8.73
C CYS A 93 6.46 -1.71 -8.33
N ARG A 94 6.95 -2.96 -8.31
CA ARG A 94 8.32 -3.26 -7.89
C ARG A 94 9.36 -2.72 -8.86
N SER A 95 9.17 -2.86 -10.16
CA SER A 95 10.08 -2.32 -11.17
C SER A 95 10.16 -0.79 -11.13
N VAL A 96 9.04 -0.09 -10.91
CA VAL A 96 9.05 1.37 -10.78
C VAL A 96 9.78 1.81 -9.50
N THR A 97 9.56 1.14 -8.36
CA THR A 97 10.30 1.44 -7.12
C THR A 97 11.81 1.21 -7.29
N LEU A 98 12.22 0.09 -7.89
CA LEU A 98 13.64 -0.22 -8.12
C LEU A 98 14.29 0.79 -9.06
N VAL A 99 13.70 1.05 -10.24
CA VAL A 99 14.22 2.03 -11.20
C VAL A 99 14.28 3.43 -10.59
N ALA A 100 13.27 3.85 -9.81
CA ALA A 100 13.29 5.12 -9.11
C ALA A 100 14.42 5.20 -8.06
N ALA A 101 14.66 4.11 -7.31
CA ALA A 101 15.75 4.03 -6.35
C ALA A 101 17.14 4.09 -7.03
N THR A 102 17.38 3.30 -8.09
CA THR A 102 18.64 3.34 -8.86
C THR A 102 18.88 4.73 -9.45
N VAL A 103 17.86 5.35 -10.05
CA VAL A 103 17.96 6.71 -10.63
C VAL A 103 18.22 7.75 -9.54
N ALA A 104 17.55 7.68 -8.39
CA ALA A 104 17.77 8.60 -7.28
C ALA A 104 19.18 8.45 -6.67
N ALA A 105 19.65 7.22 -6.49
CA ALA A 105 20.98 6.92 -5.94
C ALA A 105 22.11 7.40 -6.88
N VAL A 106 22.00 7.12 -8.19
CA VAL A 106 22.94 7.62 -9.21
C VAL A 106 22.89 9.15 -9.29
N LEU A 107 21.70 9.76 -9.35
CA LEU A 107 21.57 11.21 -9.46
C LEU A 107 22.10 11.92 -8.22
N GLY A 108 21.76 11.46 -7.02
CA GLY A 108 22.26 11.99 -5.76
C GLY A 108 23.78 11.89 -5.65
N GLN A 109 24.35 10.74 -6.05
CA GLN A 109 25.79 10.54 -6.08
C GLN A 109 26.48 11.51 -7.06
N LEU A 110 25.96 11.69 -8.28
CA LEU A 110 26.50 12.61 -9.28
C LEU A 110 26.44 14.08 -8.81
N LEU A 111 25.35 14.50 -8.18
CA LEU A 111 25.22 15.86 -7.65
C LEU A 111 26.26 16.14 -6.54
N VAL A 112 26.51 15.17 -5.66
CA VAL A 112 27.51 15.32 -4.58
C VAL A 112 28.94 15.25 -5.13
N SER A 113 29.25 14.32 -6.05
CA SER A 113 30.64 14.08 -6.47
C SER A 113 31.14 14.93 -7.65
N LEU A 114 30.29 15.27 -8.62
CA LEU A 114 30.69 16.09 -9.79
C LEU A 114 30.30 17.56 -9.63
N ALA A 115 29.14 17.85 -9.06
CA ALA A 115 28.61 19.21 -8.94
C ALA A 115 28.80 19.83 -7.54
N HIS A 116 29.43 19.09 -6.60
CA HIS A 116 29.69 19.50 -5.21
C HIS A 116 28.46 20.09 -4.48
N VAL A 117 27.27 19.59 -4.81
CA VAL A 117 26.00 20.06 -4.26
C VAL A 117 25.90 19.61 -2.80
N SER A 118 25.71 20.57 -1.89
CA SER A 118 25.62 20.27 -0.46
C SER A 118 24.32 19.52 -0.11
N TYR A 119 24.36 18.75 0.99
CA TYR A 119 23.21 18.00 1.49
C TYR A 119 21.94 18.84 1.71
N PHE A 120 22.08 20.15 1.97
CA PHE A 120 20.95 21.07 2.06
C PHE A 120 20.21 21.19 0.72
N TYR A 121 20.92 21.43 -0.39
CA TYR A 121 20.32 21.52 -1.71
C TYR A 121 19.78 20.16 -2.20
N LEU A 122 20.43 19.05 -1.84
CA LEU A 122 19.88 17.70 -2.07
C LEU A 122 18.49 17.54 -1.42
N ASN A 123 18.37 17.87 -0.13
CA ASN A 123 17.09 17.81 0.58
C ASN A 123 16.05 18.80 0.01
N ALA A 124 16.47 19.98 -0.44
CA ALA A 124 15.57 20.95 -1.08
C ALA A 124 15.03 20.45 -2.44
N ILE A 125 15.85 19.78 -3.24
CA ILE A 125 15.43 19.12 -4.49
C ILE A 125 14.43 17.99 -4.19
N THR A 126 14.69 17.17 -3.18
CA THR A 126 13.76 16.09 -2.78
C THR A 126 12.44 16.65 -2.23
N LEU A 127 12.47 17.73 -1.44
CA LEU A 127 11.25 18.43 -0.99
C LEU A 127 10.44 18.99 -2.16
N ALA A 128 11.08 19.60 -3.17
CA ALA A 128 10.41 20.11 -4.36
C ALA A 128 9.75 18.97 -5.17
N SER A 129 10.47 17.86 -5.36
CA SER A 129 9.96 16.64 -6.04
C SER A 129 8.76 16.04 -5.32
N VAL A 130 8.85 15.85 -3.99
CA VAL A 130 7.76 15.37 -3.13
C VAL A 130 6.55 16.32 -3.19
N SER A 131 6.78 17.63 -3.14
CA SER A 131 5.70 18.63 -3.20
C SER A 131 4.97 18.59 -4.54
N LEU A 132 5.70 18.45 -5.66
CA LEU A 132 5.11 18.28 -6.99
C LEU A 132 4.31 16.97 -7.09
N ALA A 133 4.83 15.87 -6.55
CA ALA A 133 4.12 14.59 -6.50
C ALA A 133 2.83 14.68 -5.67
N PHE A 134 2.83 15.42 -4.55
CA PHE A 134 1.64 15.67 -3.74
C PHE A 134 0.61 16.55 -4.46
N LEU A 135 1.03 17.58 -5.20
CA LEU A 135 0.15 18.38 -6.06
C LEU A 135 -0.51 17.51 -7.15
N CYS A 136 0.25 16.61 -7.79
CA CYS A 136 -0.32 15.62 -8.70
C CYS A 136 -1.32 14.67 -8.01
N ALA A 137 -1.01 14.21 -6.79
CA ALA A 137 -1.90 13.35 -5.99
C ALA A 137 -3.24 14.03 -5.59
N LEU A 138 -3.23 15.36 -5.40
CA LEU A 138 -4.45 16.14 -5.21
C LEU A 138 -5.33 16.15 -6.48
N LEU A 139 -4.73 16.23 -7.66
CA LEU A 139 -5.43 16.24 -8.95
C LEU A 139 -5.99 14.88 -9.39
N LEU A 140 -5.48 13.75 -8.86
CA LEU A 140 -5.99 12.42 -9.17
C LEU A 140 -7.50 12.29 -8.82
N PRO A 141 -8.36 11.80 -9.73
CA PRO A 141 -9.80 11.70 -9.49
C PRO A 141 -10.12 10.66 -8.41
N MET A 142 -11.20 10.87 -7.66
CA MET A 142 -11.69 9.86 -6.72
C MET A 142 -12.41 8.71 -7.46
N PRO A 143 -11.91 7.46 -7.46
CA PRO A 143 -12.63 6.31 -7.98
C PRO A 143 -13.91 6.09 -7.19
N GLN A 144 -15.04 6.14 -7.90
CA GLN A 144 -16.36 6.16 -7.29
C GLN A 144 -16.78 4.82 -6.67
N ARG A 145 -16.22 3.70 -7.15
CA ARG A 145 -16.55 2.34 -6.67
C ARG A 145 -15.99 2.11 -5.26
N SER A 146 -16.88 1.98 -4.27
CA SER A 146 -16.52 1.43 -2.96
C SER A 146 -16.57 -0.11 -2.99
N MET A 147 -15.83 -0.73 -2.07
CA MET A 147 -15.55 -2.18 -2.04
C MET A 147 -16.82 -3.07 -2.02
N PHE A 148 -17.95 -2.59 -1.49
CA PHE A 148 -19.06 -3.46 -1.08
C PHE A 148 -20.32 -3.47 -1.99
N PHE A 149 -20.49 -2.53 -2.91
CA PHE A 149 -21.80 -2.30 -3.55
C PHE A 149 -22.01 -2.88 -4.95
N HIS A 150 -21.01 -3.51 -5.57
CA HIS A 150 -21.10 -4.02 -6.95
C HIS A 150 -20.70 -5.50 -7.11
N ARG A 151 -21.35 -6.38 -6.34
CA ARG A 151 -21.44 -7.82 -6.64
C ARG A 151 -22.89 -8.26 -6.86
N LYS A 152 -23.53 -7.67 -7.88
CA LYS A 152 -24.79 -8.14 -8.49
C LYS A 152 -24.65 -8.06 -10.00
N GLY A 153 -25.03 -9.12 -10.70
CA GLY A 153 -25.13 -9.15 -12.16
C GLY A 153 -23.80 -8.97 -12.90
N VAL A 154 -23.04 -10.07 -13.04
CA VAL A 154 -22.60 -10.42 -14.40
C VAL A 154 -23.78 -11.21 -14.97
N PRO A 155 -24.53 -10.70 -15.96
CA PRO A 155 -25.51 -11.50 -16.67
C PRO A 155 -24.75 -12.56 -17.47
N GLU A 156 -25.04 -13.83 -17.21
CA GLU A 156 -24.63 -14.91 -18.10
C GLU A 156 -25.32 -14.70 -19.46
N PRO A 157 -24.61 -14.80 -20.61
CA PRO A 157 -25.22 -14.57 -21.92
C PRO A 157 -26.25 -15.66 -22.27
N LEU A 158 -27.53 -15.40 -21.93
CA LEU A 158 -28.66 -16.25 -22.31
C LEU A 158 -28.73 -16.40 -23.84
N PRO A 159 -28.75 -17.64 -24.39
CA PRO A 159 -28.93 -17.86 -25.81
C PRO A 159 -30.32 -17.39 -26.28
N GLY A 160 -30.36 -16.59 -27.35
CA GLY A 160 -31.61 -16.12 -27.95
C GLY A 160 -32.41 -17.24 -28.65
N PRO A 161 -33.75 -17.19 -28.67
CA PRO A 161 -34.57 -18.31 -29.12
C PRO A 161 -34.84 -18.35 -30.63
N GLY A 162 -34.45 -19.46 -31.27
CA GLY A 162 -35.38 -20.25 -32.09
C GLY A 162 -35.45 -20.03 -33.61
N ARG A 163 -34.83 -20.96 -34.36
CA ARG A 163 -35.51 -21.79 -35.38
C ARG A 163 -34.67 -23.06 -35.64
N GLY A 164 -35.32 -24.22 -35.72
CA GLY A 164 -34.69 -25.56 -35.85
C GLY A 164 -34.74 -26.13 -37.27
N PRO A 165 -34.83 -27.46 -37.50
CA PRO A 165 -35.09 -28.53 -36.51
C PRO A 165 -34.26 -29.84 -36.64
N ALA A 166 -34.62 -30.81 -35.78
CA ALA A 166 -34.64 -32.28 -36.00
C ALA A 166 -33.49 -33.20 -35.52
N ALA A 167 -33.96 -34.35 -35.00
CA ALA A 167 -33.32 -35.67 -34.82
C ALA A 167 -32.32 -35.90 -33.65
N GLY A 168 -32.58 -36.95 -32.84
CA GLY A 168 -31.64 -37.46 -31.83
C GLY A 168 -32.29 -38.04 -30.56
N SER A 169 -32.51 -39.35 -30.53
CA SER A 169 -32.82 -40.18 -29.35
C SER A 169 -31.65 -40.23 -28.33
N ALA A 170 -31.81 -40.63 -27.05
CA ALA A 170 -32.95 -40.73 -26.12
C ALA A 170 -32.41 -41.22 -24.74
N HIS A 171 -32.99 -40.81 -23.60
CA HIS A 171 -33.28 -41.67 -22.43
C HIS A 171 -33.96 -40.93 -21.25
N ARG A 172 -34.81 -41.67 -20.52
CA ARG A 172 -35.41 -41.42 -19.18
C ARG A 172 -35.20 -42.72 -18.34
N PRO A 173 -35.65 -42.88 -17.07
CA PRO A 173 -36.32 -41.96 -16.11
C PRO A 173 -35.28 -41.17 -15.26
N SER A 174 -35.41 -40.64 -14.03
CA SER A 174 -36.41 -40.39 -12.94
C SER A 174 -35.74 -39.39 -11.94
N SER A 175 -36.33 -38.69 -10.95
CA SER A 175 -37.69 -38.25 -10.52
C SER A 175 -37.46 -37.24 -9.33
N CYS A 176 -38.39 -36.51 -8.70
CA CYS A 176 -39.87 -36.44 -8.76
C CYS A 176 -40.33 -35.04 -9.27
N GLN A 177 -41.46 -34.35 -8.98
CA GLN A 177 -42.27 -33.96 -7.78
C GLN A 177 -41.52 -33.20 -6.67
N GLU A 178 -41.96 -32.04 -6.16
CA GLU A 178 -42.94 -30.99 -6.58
C GLU A 178 -42.54 -29.68 -5.83
N GLU A 179 -43.03 -28.45 -6.03
CA GLU A 179 -44.34 -27.92 -6.43
C GLU A 179 -44.24 -26.74 -7.44
N ARG A 180 -45.40 -26.19 -7.86
CA ARG A 180 -45.51 -24.98 -8.71
C ARG A 180 -46.80 -24.20 -8.45
N SER A 181 -46.72 -23.01 -7.83
CA SER A 181 -47.75 -21.95 -7.88
C SER A 181 -47.15 -20.59 -7.41
N PRO A 182 -47.84 -19.42 -7.51
CA PRO A 182 -47.53 -18.50 -8.61
C PRO A 182 -47.23 -17.05 -8.15
N ASP A 183 -47.83 -16.06 -8.82
CA ASP A 183 -47.93 -14.63 -8.48
C ASP A 183 -46.65 -13.76 -8.55
N ALA A 184 -46.24 -13.50 -9.80
CA ALA A 184 -45.48 -12.31 -10.15
C ALA A 184 -46.41 -11.07 -10.24
N ALA A 185 -46.70 -10.41 -9.11
CA ALA A 185 -47.38 -9.12 -9.07
C ALA A 185 -46.91 -8.23 -7.90
N ALA A 186 -47.04 -6.91 -8.08
CA ALA A 186 -46.97 -5.86 -7.04
C ALA A 186 -45.75 -5.86 -6.08
N ARG A 187 -44.61 -5.33 -6.54
CA ARG A 187 -43.74 -4.49 -5.70
C ARG A 187 -43.41 -3.19 -6.43
N GLY A 188 -43.68 -2.07 -5.76
CA GLY A 188 -43.51 -0.72 -6.32
C GLY A 188 -42.06 -0.25 -6.40
N PRO A 189 -41.82 1.01 -6.81
CA PRO A 189 -40.47 1.56 -6.94
C PRO A 189 -39.69 1.49 -5.63
N SER A 190 -38.47 0.95 -5.68
CA SER A 190 -37.59 0.85 -4.51
C SER A 190 -37.18 2.23 -4.00
N PRO A 191 -37.24 2.50 -2.68
CA PRO A 191 -36.76 3.76 -2.13
C PRO A 191 -35.25 3.95 -2.38
N PRO A 192 -34.75 5.19 -2.38
CA PRO A 192 -33.33 5.48 -2.59
C PRO A 192 -32.44 4.84 -1.52
N PRO A 193 -31.15 4.56 -1.84
CA PRO A 193 -30.25 3.86 -0.93
C PRO A 193 -29.97 4.71 0.32
N GLN A 194 -30.65 4.36 1.42
CA GLN A 194 -30.41 4.96 2.73
C GLN A 194 -28.99 4.65 3.20
N ALA A 195 -28.33 5.63 3.83
CA ALA A 195 -27.01 5.42 4.41
C ALA A 195 -27.10 4.39 5.54
N GLY A 196 -26.42 3.25 5.35
CA GLY A 196 -26.45 2.15 6.32
C GLY A 196 -25.84 2.55 7.67
N PRO A 197 -26.30 1.95 8.79
CA PRO A 197 -25.80 2.29 10.11
C PRO A 197 -24.28 2.05 10.22
N HIS A 198 -23.58 2.98 10.87
CA HIS A 198 -22.14 2.84 11.15
C HIS A 198 -21.90 1.55 11.93
N ARG A 199 -21.14 0.61 11.36
CA ARG A 199 -20.71 -0.59 12.09
C ARG A 199 -19.86 -0.16 13.29
N PRO A 200 -20.16 -0.61 14.52
CA PRO A 200 -19.37 -0.22 15.69
C PRO A 200 -17.94 -0.75 15.53
N LEU A 201 -16.95 0.05 15.90
CA LEU A 201 -15.51 -0.26 15.73
C LEU A 201 -15.13 -1.62 16.34
N LEU A 202 -15.75 -2.01 17.47
CA LEU A 202 -15.60 -3.32 18.08
C LEU A 202 -15.94 -4.47 17.11
N SER A 203 -16.98 -4.33 16.28
CA SER A 203 -17.36 -5.34 15.28
C SER A 203 -16.35 -5.46 14.14
N VAL A 204 -15.68 -4.37 13.76
CA VAL A 204 -14.62 -4.37 12.75
C VAL A 204 -13.38 -5.07 13.32
N LEU A 205 -12.99 -4.76 14.55
CA LEU A 205 -11.89 -5.45 15.24
C LEU A 205 -12.17 -6.95 15.45
N LEU A 206 -13.40 -7.31 15.84
CA LEU A 206 -13.82 -8.72 15.99
C LEU A 206 -13.87 -9.46 14.65
N GLN A 207 -14.16 -8.78 13.54
CA GLN A 207 -14.08 -9.38 12.22
C GLN A 207 -12.61 -9.56 11.79
N LEU A 208 -11.78 -8.52 11.90
CA LEU A 208 -10.34 -8.59 11.63
C LEU A 208 -9.64 -9.70 12.44
N ALA A 209 -10.02 -9.90 13.72
CA ALA A 209 -9.50 -10.97 14.56
C ALA A 209 -9.89 -12.39 14.09
N ARG A 210 -11.05 -12.55 13.43
CA ARG A 210 -11.47 -13.81 12.79
C ARG A 210 -10.72 -14.02 11.48
N ASP A 211 -10.68 -13.00 10.64
CA ASP A 211 -10.01 -13.05 9.34
C ASP A 211 -8.50 -13.35 9.53
N LEU A 212 -7.85 -12.76 10.54
CA LEU A 212 -6.48 -13.10 10.96
C LEU A 212 -6.34 -14.56 11.40
N ARG A 213 -7.26 -15.06 12.25
CA ARG A 213 -7.24 -16.46 12.72
C ARG A 213 -7.36 -17.44 11.56
N ASP A 214 -8.26 -17.17 10.62
CA ASP A 214 -8.55 -18.08 9.50
C ASP A 214 -7.44 -18.03 8.44
N CYS A 215 -6.87 -16.85 8.17
CA CYS A 215 -5.65 -16.72 7.34
C CYS A 215 -4.47 -17.48 7.95
N TYR A 216 -4.18 -17.30 9.24
CA TYR A 216 -3.05 -17.96 9.91
C TYR A 216 -3.28 -19.43 10.29
N GLY A 217 -4.51 -19.93 10.17
CA GLY A 217 -4.79 -21.37 10.17
C GLY A 217 -4.13 -22.12 9.00
N SER A 218 -3.84 -21.43 7.89
CA SER A 218 -3.07 -21.99 6.78
C SER A 218 -1.58 -22.00 7.08
N ARG A 219 -1.01 -23.18 7.37
CA ARG A 219 0.45 -23.37 7.56
C ARG A 219 1.29 -22.76 6.42
N LYS A 220 0.78 -22.77 5.18
CA LYS A 220 1.46 -22.17 4.02
C LYS A 220 1.52 -20.64 4.15
N LEU A 221 0.41 -19.98 4.50
CA LEU A 221 0.39 -18.52 4.70
C LEU A 221 1.24 -18.13 5.91
N LEU A 222 1.12 -18.84 7.03
CA LEU A 222 1.93 -18.60 8.22
C LEU A 222 3.45 -18.67 7.92
N CYS A 223 3.89 -19.68 7.17
CA CYS A 223 5.29 -19.82 6.77
C CYS A 223 5.76 -18.66 5.88
N TRP A 224 4.97 -18.26 4.88
CA TRP A 224 5.29 -17.12 4.01
C TRP A 224 5.30 -15.78 4.76
N SER A 225 4.38 -15.55 5.68
CA SER A 225 4.38 -14.34 6.53
C SER A 225 5.57 -14.29 7.48
N LEU A 226 5.95 -15.42 8.09
CA LEU A 226 7.14 -15.50 8.96
C LEU A 226 8.43 -15.25 8.15
N TRP A 227 8.56 -15.87 6.98
CA TRP A 227 9.68 -15.61 6.06
C TRP A 227 9.75 -14.13 5.66
N TRP A 228 8.63 -13.54 5.26
CA TRP A 228 8.57 -12.13 4.87
C TRP A 228 8.92 -11.19 6.03
N ALA A 229 8.38 -11.44 7.23
CA ALA A 229 8.69 -10.64 8.42
C ALA A 229 10.18 -10.70 8.79
N LEU A 230 10.80 -11.89 8.75
CA LEU A 230 12.23 -12.06 9.00
C LEU A 230 13.10 -11.38 7.93
N ALA A 231 12.75 -11.54 6.65
CA ALA A 231 13.47 -10.92 5.55
C ALA A 231 13.38 -9.38 5.58
N THR A 232 12.19 -8.83 5.83
CA THR A 232 11.98 -7.38 5.97
C THR A 232 12.66 -6.83 7.23
N ALA A 233 12.65 -7.55 8.36
CA ALA A 233 13.38 -7.14 9.55
C ALA A 233 14.90 -7.10 9.30
N GLY A 234 15.47 -8.12 8.66
CA GLY A 234 16.89 -8.17 8.29
C GLY A 234 17.28 -7.06 7.30
N PHE A 235 16.48 -6.84 6.26
CA PHE A 235 16.69 -5.75 5.31
C PHE A 235 16.66 -4.38 5.99
N ASN A 236 15.64 -4.11 6.81
CA ASN A 236 15.51 -2.87 7.55
C ASN A 236 16.70 -2.66 8.52
N GLN A 237 17.20 -3.73 9.15
CA GLN A 237 18.37 -3.67 10.02
C GLN A 237 19.65 -3.34 9.25
N VAL A 238 19.83 -3.84 8.02
CA VAL A 238 20.96 -3.44 7.17
C VAL A 238 20.84 -1.97 6.78
N VAL A 239 19.71 -1.55 6.19
CA VAL A 239 19.52 -0.18 5.68
C VAL A 239 19.68 0.88 6.76
N ASN A 240 19.09 0.68 7.96
CA ASN A 240 19.16 1.66 9.05
C ASN A 240 20.57 1.85 9.64
N TYR A 241 21.45 0.85 9.56
CA TYR A 241 22.76 0.88 10.23
C TYR A 241 23.96 0.93 9.27
N VAL A 242 23.80 0.59 7.98
CA VAL A 242 24.90 0.57 7.01
C VAL A 242 25.49 1.96 6.76
N GLN A 243 24.65 3.00 6.62
CA GLN A 243 25.08 4.39 6.46
C GLN A 243 25.89 4.89 7.68
N VAL A 244 25.45 4.53 8.89
CA VAL A 244 26.15 4.86 10.15
C VAL A 244 27.49 4.11 10.26
N LEU A 245 27.54 2.85 9.80
CA LEU A 245 28.76 2.05 9.78
C LEU A 245 29.77 2.57 8.75
N TRP A 246 29.31 3.11 7.61
CA TRP A 246 30.17 3.76 6.63
C TRP A 246 30.81 5.03 7.18
N ASP A 247 30.03 5.95 7.77
CA ASP A 247 30.58 7.19 8.36
C ASP A 247 31.53 6.89 9.55
N PHE A 248 31.26 5.87 10.37
CA PHE A 248 32.19 5.42 11.40
C PHE A 248 33.52 4.87 10.85
N ARG A 249 33.54 4.36 9.61
CA ARG A 249 34.75 3.79 8.96
C ARG A 249 35.51 4.78 8.10
N ALA A 250 34.81 5.71 7.45
CA ALA A 250 35.35 6.74 6.59
C ALA A 250 34.49 8.00 6.75
N PRO A 251 34.78 8.86 7.75
CA PRO A 251 33.91 9.97 8.10
C PRO A 251 33.72 10.93 6.94
N SER A 252 32.47 11.29 6.68
CA SER A 252 31.99 12.11 5.56
C SER A 252 32.64 13.51 5.47
N HIS A 253 33.21 14.00 6.57
CA HIS A 253 34.00 15.25 6.63
C HIS A 253 35.47 15.10 6.17
N SER A 254 35.96 13.87 6.00
CA SER A 254 37.39 13.55 5.81
C SER A 254 37.68 12.54 4.69
N SER A 255 36.65 12.09 3.97
CA SER A 255 36.77 11.05 2.94
C SER A 255 35.71 11.26 1.86
N ALA A 256 36.02 10.85 0.62
CA ALA A 256 35.09 10.93 -0.50
C ALA A 256 33.93 9.93 -0.31
N VAL A 257 32.70 10.44 -0.27
CA VAL A 257 31.49 9.66 0.00
C VAL A 257 30.93 9.07 -1.29
N TYR A 258 30.85 7.74 -1.37
CA TYR A 258 30.36 6.98 -2.53
C TYR A 258 29.12 6.13 -2.24
N ASN A 259 28.41 6.45 -1.15
CA ASN A 259 27.32 5.64 -0.61
C ASN A 259 26.19 5.43 -1.64
N GLY A 260 25.85 6.46 -2.43
CA GLY A 260 24.85 6.37 -3.49
C GLY A 260 25.29 5.51 -4.69
N ALA A 261 26.60 5.41 -4.97
CA ALA A 261 27.11 4.45 -5.96
C ALA A 261 26.95 3.00 -5.46
N VAL A 262 27.18 2.76 -4.16
CA VAL A 262 27.01 1.42 -3.56
C VAL A 262 25.54 1.01 -3.54
N GLU A 263 24.64 1.93 -3.15
CA GLU A 263 23.19 1.70 -3.16
C GLU A 263 22.65 1.47 -4.59
N ALA A 264 23.15 2.22 -5.60
CA ALA A 264 22.78 2.01 -6.99
C ALA A 264 23.22 0.65 -7.58
N ILE A 265 24.30 0.04 -7.04
CA ILE A 265 24.78 -1.30 -7.44
C ILE A 265 24.03 -2.42 -6.67
N ALA A 266 23.46 -2.09 -5.51
CA ALA A 266 22.72 -3.03 -4.65
C ALA A 266 21.21 -3.09 -4.93
N THR A 267 20.71 -2.34 -5.92
CA THR A 267 19.29 -2.20 -6.28
C THR A 267 18.92 -2.98 -7.54
#